data_AF-A0A0K8TXP3-F1
#
_entry.id   AF-A0A0K8TXP3-F1
#
_cell.length_a   1.000
_cell.length_b   1.000
_cell.length_c   1.000
_cell.angle_alpha   90.00
_cell.angle_beta   90.00
_cell.angle_gamma   90.00
#
_symmetry.space_group_name_H-M   'P 1'
#
loop_
_entity.id
_entity.type
_entity.pdbx_description
1 polymer ?
#
loop_
_entity_poly.entity_id
_entity_poly.type
_entity_poly.pdbx_seq_one_letter_code
_entity_poly.pdbx_strand_id
1 'polypeptide(L)'
;LQQHRQRRAAPAEDDDEAALEEVDGELESAEARFTRNKRQLPYIIYPEVLVIIDYDGYRLHGGDNLQVKRYFVSFWNGVDLRYRLLKGPRIRISIAGIIISRGRDATPYLERNRVGRDAIDSAAALTDMGKYLFRERRLPVYDIAVAITKLDMCRRTTAYGECNRGTAGFAYVGGACVVNKRLEKVNSVAIIEDTGGFSGIIVAAHEVGHLLGAVHDGSPPPSYLGGPGAQRCRWEDGYIMSDLRHTERGFRWSPCTIQSFHHFLNGDTATCLHNAPHEDSALGRALPGTLLSLDAQCRRDRGTYACFKDERVCAQLFCFDAQTGYCVAYRPAAEGSTCGSGLTCLDGRCTPVTSNVIPAYRSYNG
;
A
#
# COMPACT_ATOMS: atom_id res chain seq x y z
N LEU A 1 -6.97 -85.49 -19.26
CA LEU A 1 -8.01 -86.03 -18.37
C LEU A 1 -9.30 -85.28 -18.65
N GLN A 2 -10.24 -85.98 -19.28
CA GLN A 2 -11.59 -85.53 -19.65
C GLN A 2 -12.49 -85.36 -18.42
N GLN A 3 -13.48 -84.47 -18.49
CA GLN A 3 -14.92 -84.71 -18.18
C GLN A 3 -15.71 -83.41 -18.43
N HIS A 4 -16.62 -83.38 -19.43
CA HIS A 4 -18.10 -83.54 -19.31
C HIS A 4 -18.77 -82.43 -18.50
N ARG A 5 -19.47 -81.42 -19.06
CA ARG A 5 -20.75 -81.35 -19.84
C ARG A 5 -22.00 -81.60 -19.00
N GLN A 6 -22.86 -80.56 -18.84
CA GLN A 6 -24.36 -80.51 -18.76
C GLN A 6 -24.82 -79.35 -17.83
N ARG A 7 -26.01 -78.74 -17.91
CA ARG A 7 -27.02 -78.38 -18.94
C ARG A 7 -28.04 -77.43 -18.22
N ARG A 8 -28.44 -76.34 -18.89
CA ARG A 8 -29.74 -75.59 -18.88
C ARG A 8 -30.44 -75.15 -17.56
N ALA A 9 -30.76 -73.84 -17.49
CA ALA A 9 -32.14 -73.31 -17.39
C ALA A 9 -32.17 -71.79 -17.72
N ALA A 10 -33.18 -71.36 -18.48
CA ALA A 10 -33.67 -69.98 -18.71
C ALA A 10 -35.21 -70.01 -18.43
N PRO A 11 -35.95 -68.93 -18.13
CA PRO A 11 -36.11 -67.65 -18.88
C PRO A 11 -36.14 -66.41 -17.93
N ALA A 12 -36.38 -65.14 -18.25
CA ALA A 12 -37.11 -64.40 -19.29
C ALA A 12 -36.46 -62.98 -19.42
N GLU A 13 -36.25 -62.45 -20.63
CA GLU A 13 -37.07 -61.38 -21.27
C GLU A 13 -37.45 -60.21 -20.34
N ASP A 14 -36.74 -59.08 -20.47
CA ASP A 14 -37.34 -57.82 -20.94
C ASP A 14 -36.25 -56.82 -21.35
N ASP A 15 -36.55 -56.12 -22.44
CA ASP A 15 -35.76 -55.10 -23.12
C ASP A 15 -35.51 -53.86 -22.25
N ASP A 16 -34.37 -53.18 -22.42
CA ASP A 16 -34.34 -51.72 -22.45
C ASP A 16 -32.98 -51.22 -22.97
N GLU A 17 -32.97 -50.98 -24.29
CA GLU A 17 -32.00 -50.19 -25.03
C GLU A 17 -32.26 -48.70 -24.72
N ALA A 18 -31.86 -48.24 -23.53
CA ALA A 18 -31.95 -46.83 -23.12
C ALA A 18 -30.93 -46.50 -22.02
N ALA A 19 -29.64 -46.50 -22.34
CA ALA A 19 -28.59 -46.11 -21.37
C ALA A 19 -27.39 -45.42 -22.01
N LEU A 20 -27.61 -44.62 -23.06
CA LEU A 20 -26.55 -43.83 -23.71
C LEU A 20 -26.87 -42.33 -23.87
N GLU A 21 -27.91 -41.81 -23.23
CA GLU A 21 -28.24 -40.36 -23.27
C GLU A 21 -28.14 -39.62 -21.91
N GLU A 22 -27.69 -40.27 -20.84
CA GLU A 22 -27.57 -39.60 -19.52
C GLU A 22 -26.15 -39.08 -19.16
N VAL A 23 -25.15 -39.26 -20.02
CA VAL A 23 -23.76 -38.86 -19.69
C VAL A 23 -23.41 -37.44 -20.19
N ASP A 24 -24.18 -36.86 -21.12
CA ASP A 24 -23.90 -35.51 -21.65
C ASP A 24 -24.52 -34.38 -20.80
N GLY A 25 -25.55 -34.67 -19.98
CA GLY A 25 -26.20 -33.67 -19.13
C GLY A 25 -25.42 -33.31 -17.85
N GLU A 26 -24.56 -34.20 -17.34
CA GLU A 26 -23.76 -33.92 -16.15
C GLU A 26 -22.51 -33.09 -16.47
N LEU A 27 -21.94 -33.21 -17.68
CA LEU A 27 -20.78 -32.41 -18.09
C LEU A 27 -21.15 -30.94 -18.38
N GLU A 28 -22.30 -30.67 -19.00
CA GLU A 28 -22.78 -29.29 -19.22
C GLU A 28 -23.17 -28.62 -17.89
N SER A 29 -23.66 -29.38 -16.90
CA SER A 29 -23.98 -28.85 -15.57
C SER A 29 -22.74 -28.51 -14.71
N ALA A 30 -21.61 -29.17 -14.99
CA ALA A 30 -20.33 -28.91 -14.33
C ALA A 30 -19.62 -27.68 -14.91
N GLU A 31 -19.72 -27.46 -16.22
CA GLU A 31 -19.23 -26.24 -16.88
C GLU A 31 -20.10 -25.00 -16.56
N ALA A 32 -21.41 -25.17 -16.36
CA ALA A 32 -22.31 -24.10 -15.92
C ALA A 32 -22.15 -23.69 -14.44
N ARG A 33 -21.50 -24.52 -13.61
CA ARG A 33 -21.22 -24.20 -12.19
C ARG A 33 -19.90 -23.44 -11.96
N PHE A 34 -19.07 -23.29 -13.01
CA PHE A 34 -17.82 -22.54 -12.96
C PHE A 34 -17.84 -21.21 -13.73
N THR A 35 -19.01 -20.69 -14.11
CA THR A 35 -19.16 -19.24 -14.30
C THR A 35 -19.13 -18.58 -12.92
N ARG A 36 -17.93 -18.46 -12.34
CA ARG A 36 -17.65 -17.50 -11.28
C ARG A 36 -18.12 -16.17 -11.86
N ASN A 37 -19.29 -15.69 -11.43
CA ASN A 37 -19.76 -14.35 -11.74
C ASN A 37 -18.57 -13.44 -11.49
N LYS A 38 -17.94 -12.93 -12.56
CA LYS A 38 -16.93 -11.88 -12.47
C LYS A 38 -17.70 -10.73 -11.87
N ARG A 39 -17.67 -10.65 -10.54
CA ARG A 39 -18.31 -9.59 -9.77
C ARG A 39 -17.81 -8.32 -10.42
N GLN A 40 -18.70 -7.58 -11.10
CA GLN A 40 -18.30 -6.31 -11.71
C GLN A 40 -17.79 -5.48 -10.54
N LEU A 41 -16.46 -5.34 -10.47
CA LEU A 41 -15.83 -4.58 -9.40
C LEU A 41 -16.48 -3.21 -9.37
N PRO A 42 -16.77 -2.65 -8.18
CA PRO A 42 -17.16 -1.25 -8.13
C PRO A 42 -16.08 -0.46 -8.88
N TYR A 43 -16.51 0.45 -9.75
CA TYR A 43 -15.61 1.21 -10.63
C TYR A 43 -14.53 1.97 -9.84
N ILE A 44 -14.77 2.18 -8.54
CA ILE A 44 -13.86 2.80 -7.58
C ILE A 44 -13.89 1.99 -6.28
N ILE A 45 -12.72 1.80 -5.68
CA ILE A 45 -12.50 1.17 -4.38
C ILE A 45 -11.87 2.18 -3.43
N TYR A 46 -12.21 2.05 -2.15
CA TYR A 46 -11.92 3.05 -1.14
C TYR A 46 -11.21 2.44 0.07
N PRO A 47 -9.89 2.19 0.01
CA PRO A 47 -9.17 1.78 1.20
C PRO A 47 -9.29 2.83 2.31
N GLU A 48 -9.96 2.46 3.41
CA GLU A 48 -10.13 3.29 4.59
C GLU A 48 -8.94 3.10 5.54
N VAL A 49 -8.08 4.12 5.62
CA VAL A 49 -6.83 4.07 6.36
C VAL A 49 -6.96 4.73 7.73
N LEU A 50 -6.72 3.95 8.78
CA LEU A 50 -6.47 4.46 10.12
C LEU A 50 -5.00 4.89 10.24
N VAL A 51 -4.77 6.19 10.42
CA VAL A 51 -3.44 6.77 10.52
C VAL A 51 -3.05 6.91 11.98
N ILE A 52 -1.97 6.24 12.39
CA ILE A 52 -1.49 6.26 13.77
C ILE A 52 -0.13 6.97 13.80
N ILE A 53 -0.06 8.11 14.48
CA ILE A 53 1.15 8.90 14.65
C ILE A 53 1.71 8.55 16.02
N ASP A 54 2.94 8.07 16.06
CA ASP A 54 3.61 7.74 17.31
C ASP A 54 4.04 8.98 18.10
N TYR A 55 4.59 8.75 19.29
CA TYR A 55 5.00 9.85 20.17
C TYR A 55 6.13 10.70 19.57
N ASP A 56 7.12 10.09 18.91
CA ASP A 56 8.22 10.86 18.33
C ASP A 56 7.77 11.69 17.13
N GLY A 57 6.82 11.19 16.32
CA GLY A 57 6.12 11.94 15.28
C GLY A 57 5.30 13.09 15.85
N TYR A 58 4.55 12.88 16.94
CA TYR A 58 3.85 13.96 17.64
C TYR A 58 4.81 15.07 18.11
N ARG A 59 5.94 14.69 18.72
CA ARG A 59 6.96 15.64 19.18
C ARG A 59 7.68 16.35 18.03
N LEU A 60 7.89 15.67 16.91
CA LEU A 60 8.49 16.24 15.69
C LEU A 60 7.68 17.43 15.16
N HIS A 61 6.36 17.39 15.31
CA HIS A 61 5.44 18.47 14.97
C HIS A 61 5.12 19.38 16.17
N GLY A 62 6.08 19.54 17.09
CA GLY A 62 5.99 20.49 18.19
C GLY A 62 5.09 20.06 19.35
N GLY A 63 4.54 18.84 19.32
CA GLY A 63 3.52 18.43 20.29
C GLY A 63 2.19 19.18 20.10
N ASP A 64 1.85 19.51 18.85
CA ASP A 64 0.65 20.25 18.51
C ASP A 64 -0.25 19.39 17.60
N ASN A 65 -1.44 19.06 18.11
CA ASN A 65 -2.41 18.23 17.39
C ASN A 65 -2.84 18.85 16.05
N LEU A 66 -2.96 20.18 15.98
CA LEU A 66 -3.39 20.88 14.76
C LEU A 66 -2.29 20.80 13.69
N GLN A 67 -1.02 20.95 14.09
CA GLN A 67 0.12 20.80 13.18
C GLN A 67 0.25 19.37 12.67
N VAL A 68 0.13 18.37 13.56
CA VAL A 68 0.14 16.95 13.18
C VAL A 68 -1.00 16.66 12.20
N LYS A 69 -2.24 17.07 12.52
CA LYS A 69 -3.40 16.85 11.64
C LYS A 69 -3.19 17.51 10.28
N ARG A 70 -2.76 18.78 10.25
CA ARG A 70 -2.53 19.51 8.99
C ARG A 70 -1.47 18.83 8.13
N TYR A 71 -0.37 18.39 8.74
CA TYR A 71 0.70 17.69 8.05
C TYR A 71 0.22 16.36 7.48
N PHE A 72 -0.38 15.49 8.29
CA PHE A 72 -0.75 14.15 7.85
C PHE A 72 -1.96 14.10 6.91
N VAL A 73 -2.91 15.04 7.01
CA VAL A 73 -3.94 15.19 5.97
C VAL A 73 -3.29 15.51 4.62
N SER A 74 -2.31 16.42 4.60
CA SER A 74 -1.58 16.75 3.38
C SER A 74 -0.72 15.59 2.88
N PHE A 75 -0.04 14.88 3.79
CA PHE A 75 0.75 13.69 3.49
C PHE A 75 -0.08 12.66 2.73
N TRP A 76 -1.27 12.33 3.25
CA TRP A 76 -2.17 11.36 2.63
C TRP A 76 -2.81 11.85 1.34
N ASN A 77 -2.98 13.17 1.14
CA ASN A 77 -3.29 13.69 -0.21
C ASN A 77 -2.18 13.34 -1.21
N GLY A 78 -0.91 13.45 -0.81
CA GLY A 78 0.23 13.06 -1.63
C GLY A 78 0.25 11.55 -1.95
N VAL A 79 -0.11 10.71 -0.97
CA VAL A 79 -0.25 9.26 -1.17
C VAL A 79 -1.38 8.96 -2.16
N ASP A 80 -2.57 9.56 -1.95
CA ASP A 80 -3.74 9.37 -2.81
C ASP A 80 -3.48 9.78 -4.27
N LEU A 81 -2.67 10.83 -4.52
CA LEU A 81 -2.27 11.22 -5.87
C LEU A 81 -1.59 10.08 -6.64
N ARG A 82 -0.80 9.22 -5.97
CA ARG A 82 -0.15 8.06 -6.61
C ARG A 82 -1.15 7.04 -7.10
N TYR A 83 -2.23 6.84 -6.35
CA TYR A 83 -3.31 5.92 -6.71
C TYR A 83 -4.25 6.49 -7.77
N ARG A 84 -4.44 7.82 -7.81
CA ARG A 84 -5.27 8.49 -8.82
C ARG A 84 -4.75 8.37 -10.26
N LEU A 85 -3.46 8.06 -10.44
CA LEU A 85 -2.86 7.82 -11.76
C LEU A 85 -3.35 6.51 -12.41
N LEU A 86 -3.99 5.63 -11.64
CA LEU A 86 -4.56 4.38 -12.14
C LEU A 86 -5.81 4.65 -12.99
N LYS A 87 -5.80 4.19 -14.24
CA LYS A 87 -6.99 4.19 -15.11
C LYS A 87 -7.99 3.09 -14.74
N GLY A 88 -7.49 2.00 -14.17
CA GLY A 88 -8.27 0.85 -13.71
C GLY A 88 -7.34 -0.19 -13.05
N PRO A 89 -7.65 -0.70 -11.84
CA PRO A 89 -8.77 -0.33 -10.99
C PRO A 89 -8.62 1.10 -10.45
N ARG A 90 -9.72 1.83 -10.23
CA ARG A 90 -9.63 3.18 -9.65
C ARG A 90 -9.60 3.07 -8.13
N ILE A 91 -8.52 3.52 -7.52
CA ILE A 91 -8.33 3.47 -6.08
C ILE A 91 -8.34 4.90 -5.55
N ARG A 92 -9.09 5.14 -4.48
CA ARG A 92 -9.12 6.42 -3.76
C ARG A 92 -8.87 6.16 -2.28
N ILE A 93 -7.77 6.66 -1.76
CA ILE A 93 -7.44 6.49 -0.34
C ILE A 93 -8.34 7.42 0.49
N SER A 94 -8.98 6.86 1.52
CA SER A 94 -9.75 7.63 2.50
C SER A 94 -9.10 7.53 3.87
N ILE A 95 -9.17 8.59 4.68
CA ILE A 95 -8.71 8.56 6.07
C ILE A 95 -9.90 8.17 6.94
N ALA A 96 -9.83 6.98 7.53
CA ALA A 96 -10.82 6.49 8.50
C ALA A 96 -10.74 7.23 9.84
N GLY A 97 -9.53 7.63 10.21
CA GLY A 97 -9.26 8.33 11.47
C GLY A 97 -7.78 8.65 11.63
N ILE A 98 -7.48 9.63 12.49
CA ILE A 98 -6.11 10.01 12.85
C ILE A 98 -5.97 9.86 14.37
N ILE A 99 -5.09 8.95 14.79
CA ILE A 99 -4.72 8.73 16.19
C ILE A 99 -3.38 9.39 16.44
N ILE A 100 -3.34 10.32 17.39
CA ILE A 100 -2.12 11.05 17.77
C ILE A 100 -1.68 10.54 19.15
N SER A 101 -0.57 9.83 19.18
CA SER A 101 -0.03 9.23 20.39
C SER A 101 0.74 10.28 21.20
N ARG A 102 0.15 10.70 22.33
CA ARG A 102 0.74 11.74 23.20
C ARG A 102 1.69 11.19 24.27
N GLY A 103 1.79 9.87 24.38
CA GLY A 103 2.72 9.16 25.25
C GLY A 103 3.35 7.98 24.49
N ARG A 104 4.56 7.59 24.89
CA ARG A 104 5.29 6.45 24.28
C ARG A 104 4.53 5.13 24.43
N ASP A 105 3.94 4.93 25.60
CA ASP A 105 3.13 3.76 25.97
C ASP A 105 1.87 3.57 25.13
N ALA A 106 1.42 4.61 24.40
CA ALA A 106 0.27 4.51 23.49
C ALA A 106 0.56 3.70 22.21
N THR A 107 1.84 3.56 21.83
CA THR A 107 2.29 2.69 20.72
C THR A 107 3.28 1.64 21.22
N PRO A 108 2.83 0.71 22.09
CA PRO A 108 3.74 -0.18 22.79
C PRO A 108 4.41 -1.19 21.84
N TYR A 109 3.82 -1.45 20.67
CA TYR A 109 4.41 -2.26 19.60
C TYR A 109 5.61 -1.59 18.91
N LEU A 110 5.73 -0.27 18.93
CA LEU A 110 6.95 0.42 18.48
C LEU A 110 7.97 0.46 19.62
N GLU A 111 7.54 0.86 20.82
CA GLU A 111 8.44 1.06 21.96
C GLU A 111 9.13 -0.21 22.44
N ARG A 112 8.43 -1.36 22.49
CA ARG A 112 9.04 -2.64 22.86
C ARG A 112 10.04 -3.17 21.83
N ASN A 113 9.96 -2.69 20.59
CA ASN A 113 10.77 -3.14 19.47
C ASN A 113 11.85 -2.12 19.08
N ARG A 114 12.16 -1.15 19.97
CA ARG A 114 13.28 -0.22 19.77
C ARG A 114 14.61 -0.96 19.68
N VAL A 115 15.46 -0.47 18.80
CA VAL A 115 16.87 -0.85 18.69
C VAL A 115 17.70 0.41 18.94
N GLY A 116 18.41 0.44 20.06
CA GLY A 116 19.13 1.64 20.47
C GLY A 116 18.18 2.80 20.80
N ARG A 117 18.58 4.02 20.43
CA ARG A 117 17.80 5.24 20.75
C ARG A 117 16.92 5.71 19.61
N ASP A 118 17.29 5.39 18.39
CA ASP A 118 16.85 6.05 17.17
C ASP A 118 16.21 5.09 16.15
N ALA A 119 16.18 3.78 16.40
CA ALA A 119 15.65 2.80 15.44
C ALA A 119 14.63 1.83 16.04
N ILE A 120 13.91 1.11 15.15
CA ILE A 120 13.02 -0.01 15.49
C ILE A 120 13.31 -1.24 14.63
N ASP A 121 13.08 -2.44 15.20
CA ASP A 121 12.99 -3.68 14.42
C ASP A 121 11.62 -3.73 13.73
N SER A 122 11.61 -3.44 12.45
CA SER A 122 10.39 -3.26 11.64
C SER A 122 9.53 -4.53 11.59
N ALA A 123 10.15 -5.71 11.51
CA ALA A 123 9.42 -6.97 11.36
C ALA A 123 8.75 -7.39 12.68
N ALA A 124 9.47 -7.22 13.79
CA ALA A 124 8.94 -7.47 15.12
C ALA A 124 7.85 -6.46 15.49
N ALA A 125 8.10 -5.17 15.24
CA ALA A 125 7.14 -4.09 15.48
C ALA A 125 5.84 -4.28 14.69
N LEU A 126 5.91 -4.64 13.40
CA LEU A 126 4.73 -4.88 12.57
C LEU A 126 3.90 -6.07 13.11
N THR A 127 4.59 -7.14 13.53
CA THR A 127 3.93 -8.31 14.11
C THR A 127 3.22 -7.97 15.42
N ASP A 128 3.86 -7.20 16.30
CA ASP A 128 3.29 -6.73 17.56
C ASP A 128 2.13 -5.76 17.35
N MET A 129 2.22 -4.88 16.35
CA MET A 129 1.14 -3.96 15.96
C MET A 129 -0.10 -4.75 15.55
N GLY A 130 0.06 -5.76 14.69
CA GLY A 130 -1.05 -6.61 14.26
C GLY A 130 -1.72 -7.36 15.41
N LYS A 131 -0.96 -7.81 16.42
CA LYS A 131 -1.51 -8.47 17.62
C LYS A 131 -2.21 -7.49 18.55
N TYR A 132 -1.65 -6.28 18.69
CA TYR A 132 -2.26 -5.21 19.48
C TYR A 132 -3.62 -4.81 18.90
N LEU A 133 -3.67 -4.51 17.60
CA LEU A 133 -4.88 -4.07 16.93
C LEU A 133 -5.96 -5.17 16.83
N PHE A 134 -5.58 -6.45 16.81
CA PHE A 134 -6.55 -7.55 16.88
C PHE A 134 -7.40 -7.52 18.16
N ARG A 135 -6.80 -7.11 19.28
CA ARG A 135 -7.45 -7.06 20.61
C ARG A 135 -8.13 -5.72 20.89
N GLU A 136 -7.75 -4.68 20.17
CA GLU A 136 -8.35 -3.37 20.34
C GLU A 136 -9.78 -3.33 19.77
N ARG A 137 -10.68 -2.67 20.49
CA ARG A 137 -12.12 -2.58 20.16
C ARG A 137 -12.64 -1.15 20.14
N ARG A 138 -11.83 -0.16 20.52
CA ARG A 138 -12.21 1.26 20.63
C ARG A 138 -11.88 2.08 19.38
N LEU A 139 -11.37 1.44 18.33
CA LEU A 139 -10.95 2.11 17.10
C LEU A 139 -12.17 2.31 16.19
N PRO A 140 -12.16 3.35 15.32
CA PRO A 140 -13.15 3.46 14.26
C PRO A 140 -13.06 2.26 13.31
N VAL A 141 -14.05 2.10 12.44
CA VAL A 141 -13.97 1.12 11.34
C VAL A 141 -12.85 1.56 10.38
N TYR A 142 -12.01 0.62 9.96
CA TYR A 142 -10.93 0.83 9.00
C TYR A 142 -10.63 -0.47 8.26
N ASP A 143 -10.04 -0.35 7.07
CA ASP A 143 -9.56 -1.50 6.30
C ASP A 143 -8.08 -1.77 6.55
N ILE A 144 -7.31 -0.69 6.65
CA ILE A 144 -5.86 -0.69 6.78
C ILE A 144 -5.45 0.23 7.94
N ALA A 145 -4.53 -0.21 8.78
CA ALA A 145 -3.92 0.63 9.81
C ALA A 145 -2.45 0.90 9.50
N VAL A 146 -2.06 2.18 9.55
CA VAL A 146 -0.72 2.62 9.18
C VAL A 146 -0.13 3.43 10.33
N ALA A 147 0.93 2.89 10.94
CA ALA A 147 1.70 3.61 11.94
C ALA A 147 2.83 4.39 11.27
N ILE A 148 2.98 5.65 11.64
CA ILE A 148 4.05 6.52 11.13
C ILE A 148 4.94 6.92 12.30
N THR A 149 6.24 6.76 12.11
CA THR A 149 7.28 7.05 13.11
C THR A 149 8.42 7.86 12.52
N LYS A 150 9.10 8.63 13.36
CA LYS A 150 10.36 9.31 13.02
C LYS A 150 11.57 8.36 13.12
N LEU A 151 11.43 7.25 13.83
CA LEU A 151 12.54 6.35 14.13
C LEU A 151 13.02 5.66 12.84
N ASP A 152 14.34 5.51 12.73
CA ASP A 152 14.95 4.74 11.65
C ASP A 152 14.38 3.32 11.66
N MET A 153 13.88 2.88 10.52
CA MET A 153 13.43 1.51 10.36
C MET A 153 14.63 0.62 10.01
N CYS A 154 14.71 -0.52 10.68
CA CYS A 154 15.69 -1.53 10.32
C CYS A 154 15.09 -2.92 10.30
N ARG A 155 15.81 -3.82 9.63
CA ARG A 155 15.49 -5.24 9.59
C ARG A 155 16.61 -6.03 10.23
N ARG A 156 16.25 -6.88 11.19
CA ARG A 156 17.15 -7.84 11.81
C ARG A 156 16.90 -9.22 11.22
N THR A 157 17.96 -9.98 11.01
CA THR A 157 17.87 -11.38 10.56
C THR A 157 17.61 -12.34 11.73
N THR A 158 18.00 -11.95 12.95
CA THR A 158 17.76 -12.68 14.20
C THR A 158 17.46 -11.69 15.32
N ALA A 159 16.90 -12.18 16.44
CA ALA A 159 16.55 -11.34 17.60
C ALA A 159 17.73 -10.56 18.21
N TYR A 160 18.97 -10.99 17.95
CA TYR A 160 20.20 -10.33 18.39
C TYR A 160 21.11 -9.89 17.23
N GLY A 161 20.65 -10.04 15.98
CA GLY A 161 21.43 -9.72 14.79
C GLY A 161 21.58 -8.23 14.55
N GLU A 162 22.45 -7.89 13.60
CA GLU A 162 22.66 -6.51 13.16
C GLU A 162 21.38 -5.91 12.57
N CYS A 163 21.22 -4.61 12.82
CA CYS A 163 20.06 -3.82 12.43
C CYS A 163 20.40 -3.12 11.11
N ASN A 164 20.00 -3.73 9.99
CA ASN A 164 20.24 -3.16 8.66
C ASN A 164 19.22 -2.04 8.38
N ARG A 165 19.71 -0.80 8.31
CA ARG A 165 18.93 0.45 8.18
C ARG A 165 18.57 0.82 6.74
N GLY A 166 18.38 -0.17 5.86
CA GLY A 166 17.94 0.06 4.48
C GLY A 166 16.42 0.08 4.28
N THR A 167 15.63 -0.10 5.35
CA THR A 167 14.17 -0.20 5.30
C THR A 167 13.57 1.11 5.74
N ALA A 168 12.62 1.68 5.00
CA ALA A 168 11.89 2.89 5.40
C ALA A 168 10.39 2.61 5.64
N GLY A 169 9.92 1.42 5.28
CA GLY A 169 8.54 0.99 5.43
C GLY A 169 8.46 -0.53 5.52
N PHE A 170 7.39 -1.05 6.13
CA PHE A 170 7.17 -2.48 6.22
C PHE A 170 5.67 -2.82 6.29
N ALA A 171 5.24 -3.72 5.41
CA ALA A 171 3.86 -4.22 5.35
C ALA A 171 3.79 -5.69 4.92
N TYR A 172 2.62 -6.31 5.09
CA TYR A 172 2.35 -7.66 4.57
C TYR A 172 1.79 -7.59 3.15
N VAL A 173 2.36 -8.39 2.24
CA VAL A 173 1.81 -8.52 0.88
C VAL A 173 0.43 -9.17 0.94
N GLY A 174 -0.57 -8.50 0.35
CA GLY A 174 -1.96 -8.94 0.37
C GLY A 174 -2.59 -8.93 1.77
N GLY A 175 -2.07 -8.09 2.68
CA GLY A 175 -2.54 -8.02 4.06
C GLY A 175 -3.89 -7.30 4.26
N ALA A 176 -4.34 -6.50 3.30
CA ALA A 176 -5.61 -5.77 3.44
C ALA A 176 -6.79 -6.75 3.65
N CYS A 177 -7.71 -6.40 4.54
CA CYS A 177 -8.85 -7.24 4.98
C CYS A 177 -8.48 -8.59 5.63
N VAL A 178 -7.21 -8.91 5.85
CA VAL A 178 -6.80 -10.22 6.39
C VAL A 178 -6.71 -10.19 7.92
N VAL A 179 -7.55 -11.02 8.56
CA VAL A 179 -7.54 -11.27 10.00
C VAL A 179 -7.23 -12.73 10.27
N ASN A 180 -6.14 -13.02 10.97
CA ASN A 180 -5.77 -14.36 11.39
C ASN A 180 -6.23 -14.61 12.84
N LYS A 181 -7.39 -15.28 12.98
CA LYS A 181 -7.96 -15.60 14.30
C LYS A 181 -7.09 -16.57 15.10
N ARG A 182 -6.42 -17.53 14.44
CA ARG A 182 -5.56 -18.52 15.13
C ARG A 182 -4.32 -17.86 15.76
N LEU A 183 -3.74 -16.88 15.08
CA LEU A 183 -2.58 -16.13 15.58
C LEU A 183 -2.97 -14.87 16.35
N GLU A 184 -4.27 -14.63 16.54
CA GLU A 184 -4.83 -13.41 17.15
C GLU A 184 -4.18 -12.13 16.59
N LYS A 185 -4.15 -12.01 15.26
CA LYS A 185 -3.38 -10.96 14.58
C LYS A 185 -4.11 -10.43 13.35
N VAL A 186 -4.14 -9.12 13.16
CA VAL A 186 -4.50 -8.49 11.88
C VAL A 186 -3.26 -8.32 11.01
N ASN A 187 -3.39 -8.60 9.71
CA ASN A 187 -2.31 -8.41 8.74
C ASN A 187 -2.48 -7.12 7.91
N SER A 188 -3.58 -6.39 8.08
CA SER A 188 -3.85 -5.14 7.39
C SER A 188 -3.12 -3.95 8.00
N VAL A 189 -1.83 -4.13 8.29
CA VAL A 189 -0.98 -3.17 9.00
C VAL A 189 0.26 -2.81 8.19
N ALA A 190 0.69 -1.56 8.30
CA ALA A 190 1.98 -1.07 7.81
C ALA A 190 2.64 -0.15 8.83
N ILE A 191 3.97 -0.08 8.81
CA ILE A 191 4.77 0.92 9.52
C ILE A 191 5.59 1.70 8.50
N ILE A 192 5.66 3.02 8.64
CA ILE A 192 6.36 3.92 7.72
C ILE A 192 7.23 4.88 8.53
N GLU A 193 8.45 5.07 8.06
CA GLU A 193 9.35 6.13 8.49
C GLU A 193 9.01 7.44 7.77
N ASP A 194 8.84 8.52 8.54
CA ASP A 194 8.74 9.87 8.03
C ASP A 194 9.50 10.86 8.92
N THR A 195 10.38 11.64 8.29
CA THR A 195 11.25 12.62 8.95
C THR A 195 10.59 14.00 9.12
N GLY A 196 9.32 14.15 8.73
CA GLY A 196 8.56 15.40 8.83
C GLY A 196 8.74 16.34 7.65
N GLY A 197 9.50 15.94 6.62
CA GLY A 197 9.72 16.67 5.36
C GLY A 197 8.93 16.11 4.18
N PHE A 198 7.96 15.23 4.42
CA PHE A 198 7.17 14.45 3.45
C PHE A 198 7.93 13.34 2.72
N SER A 199 9.10 12.94 3.24
CA SER A 199 9.92 11.84 2.71
C SER A 199 9.20 10.49 2.71
N GLY A 200 8.26 10.29 3.65
CA GLY A 200 7.49 9.06 3.80
C GLY A 200 6.36 8.87 2.78
N ILE A 201 6.01 9.86 1.94
CA ILE A 201 4.82 9.77 1.07
C ILE A 201 4.92 8.60 0.08
N ILE A 202 6.05 8.49 -0.63
CA ILE A 202 6.23 7.41 -1.61
C ILE A 202 6.39 6.05 -0.92
N VAL A 203 6.98 6.05 0.28
CA VAL A 203 7.06 4.85 1.12
C VAL A 203 5.66 4.39 1.54
N ALA A 204 4.80 5.30 1.98
CA ALA A 204 3.42 4.99 2.33
C ALA A 204 2.65 4.39 1.15
N ALA A 205 2.78 4.98 -0.04
CA ALA A 205 2.19 4.43 -1.25
C ALA A 205 2.73 3.02 -1.52
N HIS A 206 4.04 2.82 -1.42
CA HIS A 206 4.67 1.50 -1.60
C HIS A 206 4.10 0.45 -0.63
N GLU A 207 4.03 0.75 0.67
CA GLU A 207 3.52 -0.18 1.69
C GLU A 207 2.03 -0.48 1.54
N VAL A 208 1.21 0.52 1.20
CA VAL A 208 -0.20 0.29 0.87
C VAL A 208 -0.31 -0.54 -0.42
N GLY A 209 0.60 -0.37 -1.37
CA GLY A 209 0.73 -1.22 -2.55
C GLY A 209 0.95 -2.69 -2.19
N HIS A 210 1.84 -2.97 -1.25
CA HIS A 210 2.01 -4.31 -0.69
C HIS A 210 0.72 -4.86 -0.09
N LEU A 211 0.04 -4.08 0.76
CA LEU A 211 -1.23 -4.51 1.36
C LEU A 211 -2.31 -4.86 0.33
N LEU A 212 -2.27 -4.20 -0.83
CA LEU A 212 -3.14 -4.45 -1.99
C LEU A 212 -2.60 -5.56 -2.93
N GLY A 213 -1.65 -6.37 -2.47
CA GLY A 213 -1.17 -7.57 -3.15
C GLY A 213 0.00 -7.37 -4.11
N ALA A 214 0.56 -6.15 -4.22
CA ALA A 214 1.75 -5.94 -5.03
C ALA A 214 3.00 -6.55 -4.37
N VAL A 215 3.89 -7.08 -5.20
CA VAL A 215 5.26 -7.43 -4.80
C VAL A 215 6.23 -6.42 -5.41
N HIS A 216 7.48 -6.42 -4.94
CA HIS A 216 8.54 -5.66 -5.58
C HIS A 216 8.68 -6.03 -7.06
N ASP A 217 8.96 -5.05 -7.92
CA ASP A 217 9.29 -5.31 -9.32
C ASP A 217 10.48 -6.30 -9.41
N GLY A 218 10.37 -7.30 -10.27
CA GLY A 218 11.34 -8.38 -10.41
C GLY A 218 11.05 -9.61 -9.53
N SER A 219 10.11 -9.52 -8.57
CA SER A 219 9.82 -10.63 -7.66
C SER A 219 8.79 -11.64 -8.21
N PRO A 220 8.88 -12.93 -7.85
CA PRO A 220 7.83 -13.91 -8.12
C PRO A 220 6.55 -13.63 -7.31
N PRO A 221 5.41 -14.23 -7.70
CA PRO A 221 4.20 -14.16 -6.88
C PRO A 221 4.41 -14.84 -5.51
N PRO A 222 3.77 -14.37 -4.42
CA PRO A 222 3.80 -15.06 -3.15
C PRO A 222 3.04 -16.38 -3.25
N SER A 223 3.59 -17.49 -2.75
CA SER A 223 2.95 -18.81 -2.86
C SER A 223 1.56 -18.88 -2.22
N TYR A 224 1.33 -18.15 -1.14
CA TYR A 224 0.06 -18.12 -0.40
C TYR A 224 -1.01 -17.21 -1.04
N LEU A 225 -0.61 -16.23 -1.85
CA LEU A 225 -1.52 -15.30 -2.52
C LEU A 225 -1.76 -15.69 -3.98
N GLY A 226 -0.76 -16.30 -4.62
CA GLY A 226 -0.73 -16.55 -6.06
C GLY A 226 -0.57 -15.26 -6.85
N GLY A 227 -1.20 -15.21 -8.02
CA GLY A 227 -1.25 -14.02 -8.87
C GLY A 227 -0.08 -13.88 -9.84
N PRO A 228 0.03 -12.72 -10.52
CA PRO A 228 0.96 -12.53 -11.62
C PRO A 228 2.42 -12.30 -11.19
N GLY A 229 2.65 -11.94 -9.92
CA GLY A 229 3.97 -11.48 -9.45
C GLY A 229 4.42 -10.22 -10.22
N ALA A 230 5.73 -10.00 -10.28
CA ALA A 230 6.30 -8.87 -11.02
C ALA A 230 7.64 -9.19 -11.73
N GLN A 231 7.95 -10.46 -11.98
CA GLN A 231 9.21 -10.88 -12.64
C GLN A 231 9.45 -10.21 -14.00
N ARG A 232 8.39 -9.81 -14.72
CA ARG A 232 8.48 -9.14 -16.03
C ARG A 232 8.80 -7.65 -15.95
N CYS A 233 8.65 -7.03 -14.79
CA CYS A 233 8.97 -5.63 -14.57
C CYS A 233 10.31 -5.56 -13.85
N ARG A 234 11.30 -4.88 -14.43
CA ARG A 234 12.65 -4.88 -13.86
C ARG A 234 12.71 -3.91 -12.69
N TRP A 235 13.44 -4.29 -11.64
CA TRP A 235 13.65 -3.44 -10.47
C TRP A 235 14.28 -2.09 -10.87
N GLU A 236 15.16 -2.09 -11.86
CA GLU A 236 15.90 -0.91 -12.34
C GLU A 236 15.02 0.05 -13.16
N ASP A 237 13.81 -0.36 -13.58
CA ASP A 237 12.91 0.55 -14.30
C ASP A 237 12.36 1.67 -13.37
N GLY A 238 12.50 1.51 -12.05
CA GLY A 238 12.37 2.60 -11.07
C GLY A 238 10.95 3.06 -10.75
N TYR A 239 9.96 2.17 -10.85
CA TYR A 239 8.57 2.45 -10.43
C TYR A 239 8.41 2.41 -8.91
N ILE A 240 7.22 2.75 -8.38
CA ILE A 240 6.97 2.85 -6.93
C ILE A 240 7.39 1.57 -6.18
N MET A 241 7.19 0.38 -6.76
CA MET A 241 7.55 -0.92 -6.16
C MET A 241 9.06 -1.25 -6.25
N SER A 242 9.90 -0.29 -6.65
CA SER A 242 11.36 -0.34 -6.60
C SER A 242 11.90 0.75 -5.67
N ASP A 243 13.10 0.59 -5.12
CA ASP A 243 13.80 1.66 -4.41
C ASP A 243 14.60 2.61 -5.30
N LEU A 244 14.78 2.28 -6.59
CA LEU A 244 15.54 3.08 -7.56
C LEU A 244 14.67 4.15 -8.25
N ARG A 245 14.05 5.01 -7.44
CA ARG A 245 13.03 5.99 -7.86
C ARG A 245 13.61 7.35 -8.24
N HIS A 246 14.54 7.36 -9.20
CA HIS A 246 15.31 8.56 -9.57
C HIS A 246 14.70 9.41 -10.69
N THR A 247 13.55 8.99 -11.24
CA THR A 247 12.89 9.65 -12.37
C THR A 247 11.40 9.82 -12.07
N GLU A 248 10.63 10.41 -12.99
CA GLU A 248 9.17 10.53 -12.84
C GLU A 248 8.46 9.17 -12.78
N ARG A 249 9.12 8.07 -13.18
CA ARG A 249 8.60 6.71 -12.99
C ARG A 249 8.43 6.36 -11.52
N GLY A 250 9.22 6.95 -10.63
CA GLY A 250 9.10 6.79 -9.17
C GLY A 250 7.78 7.26 -8.58
N PHE A 251 6.94 7.91 -9.39
CA PHE A 251 5.60 8.37 -9.06
C PHE A 251 4.49 7.52 -9.68
N ARG A 252 4.85 6.48 -10.44
CA ARG A 252 3.94 5.64 -11.22
C ARG A 252 4.04 4.18 -10.80
N TRP A 253 2.98 3.44 -11.09
CA TRP A 253 2.93 2.00 -10.92
C TRP A 253 3.42 1.29 -12.17
N SER A 254 4.19 0.21 -11.99
CA SER A 254 4.58 -0.64 -13.11
C SER A 254 3.35 -1.39 -13.66
N PRO A 255 3.38 -1.84 -14.92
CA PRO A 255 2.32 -2.69 -15.46
C PRO A 255 2.08 -3.96 -14.62
N CYS A 256 3.13 -4.49 -13.97
CA CYS A 256 3.01 -5.65 -13.10
C CYS A 256 2.29 -5.32 -11.80
N THR A 257 2.61 -4.19 -11.16
CA THR A 257 1.88 -3.72 -9.97
C THR A 257 0.39 -3.54 -10.27
N ILE A 258 0.05 -2.94 -11.42
CA ILE A 258 -1.34 -2.77 -11.84
C ILE A 258 -2.05 -4.13 -11.98
N GLN A 259 -1.40 -5.13 -12.56
CA GLN A 259 -1.94 -6.50 -12.65
C GLN A 259 -2.12 -7.15 -11.28
N SER A 260 -1.17 -6.94 -10.36
CA SER A 260 -1.29 -7.44 -8.98
C SER A 260 -2.47 -6.79 -8.24
N PHE A 261 -2.70 -5.49 -8.41
CA PHE A 261 -3.90 -4.83 -7.89
C PHE A 261 -5.17 -5.46 -8.47
N HIS A 262 -5.26 -5.63 -9.79
CA HIS A 262 -6.40 -6.33 -10.42
C HIS A 262 -6.60 -7.72 -9.83
N HIS A 263 -5.53 -8.51 -9.68
CA HIS A 263 -5.63 -9.86 -9.14
C HIS A 263 -6.16 -9.86 -7.70
N PHE A 264 -5.56 -9.05 -6.82
CA PHE A 264 -5.93 -8.97 -5.41
C PHE A 264 -7.38 -8.50 -5.22
N LEU A 265 -7.77 -7.45 -5.94
CA LEU A 265 -9.09 -6.82 -5.80
C LEU A 265 -10.22 -7.67 -6.38
N ASN A 266 -9.93 -8.56 -7.33
CA ASN A 266 -10.86 -9.59 -7.80
C ASN A 266 -10.89 -10.83 -6.89
N GLY A 267 -10.01 -10.92 -5.90
CA GLY A 267 -9.96 -12.01 -4.94
C GLY A 267 -10.98 -11.85 -3.80
N ASP A 268 -11.38 -12.96 -3.19
CA ASP A 268 -12.41 -12.97 -2.14
C ASP A 268 -11.93 -12.27 -0.84
N THR A 269 -10.61 -12.13 -0.68
CA THR A 269 -9.98 -11.45 0.45
C THR A 269 -10.25 -9.94 0.46
N ALA A 270 -10.38 -9.29 -0.69
CA ALA A 270 -10.43 -7.82 -0.79
C ALA A 270 -11.79 -7.19 -0.45
N THR A 271 -12.72 -7.96 0.12
CA THR A 271 -14.13 -7.58 0.26
C THR A 271 -14.38 -6.34 1.13
N CYS A 272 -13.52 -6.05 2.11
CA CYS A 272 -13.62 -4.85 2.93
C CYS A 272 -13.32 -3.55 2.17
N LEU A 273 -12.66 -3.61 1.01
CA LEU A 273 -12.29 -2.40 0.26
C LEU A 273 -13.41 -1.88 -0.67
N HIS A 274 -14.52 -2.61 -0.75
CA HIS A 274 -15.59 -2.36 -1.72
C HIS A 274 -16.74 -1.51 -1.18
N ASN A 275 -16.79 -1.21 0.11
CA ASN A 275 -17.76 -0.26 0.64
C ASN A 275 -17.35 1.18 0.33
N ALA A 276 -18.35 2.07 0.34
CA ALA A 276 -18.07 3.49 0.40
C ALA A 276 -17.43 3.83 1.76
N PRO A 277 -16.63 4.91 1.84
CA PRO A 277 -16.10 5.39 3.10
C PRO A 277 -17.21 5.65 4.12
N HIS A 278 -16.95 5.34 5.39
CA HIS A 278 -17.89 5.59 6.48
C HIS A 278 -17.97 7.08 6.84
N GLU A 279 -16.90 7.84 6.55
CA GLU A 279 -16.82 9.29 6.74
C GLU A 279 -16.91 10.01 5.38
N ASP A 280 -17.98 10.78 5.19
CA ASP A 280 -18.23 11.53 3.94
C ASP A 280 -17.68 12.96 3.96
N SER A 281 -17.01 13.36 5.05
CA SER A 281 -16.45 14.72 5.17
C SER A 281 -15.20 14.87 4.31
N ALA A 282 -15.29 15.68 3.25
CA ALA A 282 -14.15 15.97 2.41
C ALA A 282 -13.06 16.70 3.21
N LEU A 283 -11.93 16.03 3.45
CA LEU A 283 -10.76 16.65 4.05
C LEU A 283 -10.11 17.65 3.08
N GLY A 284 -9.43 18.65 3.65
CA GLY A 284 -8.77 19.70 2.89
C GLY A 284 -7.76 19.13 1.89
N ARG A 285 -7.84 19.57 0.63
CA ARG A 285 -7.01 19.08 -0.48
C ARG A 285 -5.72 19.89 -0.67
N ALA A 286 -5.04 20.20 0.43
CA ALA A 286 -3.76 20.89 0.38
C ALA A 286 -2.67 19.95 -0.16
N LEU A 287 -1.87 20.45 -1.11
CA LEU A 287 -0.71 19.73 -1.61
C LEU A 287 0.47 19.88 -0.62
N PRO A 288 1.19 18.80 -0.28
CA PRO A 288 2.33 18.81 0.63
C PRO A 288 3.34 19.96 0.46
N GLY A 289 3.77 20.21 -0.78
CA GLY A 289 4.76 21.22 -1.12
C GLY A 289 4.28 22.67 -0.96
N THR A 290 2.97 22.88 -0.75
CA THR A 290 2.43 24.19 -0.36
C THR A 290 2.55 24.47 1.13
N LEU A 291 2.82 23.43 1.95
CA LEU A 291 2.99 23.55 3.39
C LEU A 291 4.45 23.73 3.80
N LEU A 292 5.38 23.12 3.07
CA LEU A 292 6.82 23.18 3.32
C LEU A 292 7.56 23.54 2.05
N SER A 293 8.36 24.61 2.09
CA SER A 293 9.32 24.93 1.02
C SER A 293 10.37 23.83 0.87
N LEU A 294 11.07 23.79 -0.26
CA LEU A 294 12.18 22.85 -0.49
C LEU A 294 13.22 22.88 0.63
N ASP A 295 13.60 24.08 1.09
CA ASP A 295 14.51 24.24 2.22
C ASP A 295 13.91 23.70 3.52
N ALA A 296 12.60 23.87 3.75
CA ALA A 296 11.94 23.34 4.93
C ALA A 296 11.84 21.81 4.91
N GLN A 297 11.64 21.20 3.74
CA GLN A 297 11.70 19.75 3.54
C GLN A 297 13.11 19.23 3.89
N CYS A 298 14.16 19.80 3.32
CA CYS A 298 15.55 19.42 3.65
C CYS A 298 15.92 19.67 5.12
N ARG A 299 15.38 20.73 5.76
CA ARG A 299 15.62 20.98 7.19
C ARG A 299 15.03 19.87 8.06
N ARG A 300 13.88 19.31 7.67
CA ARG A 300 13.24 18.21 8.39
C ARG A 300 13.95 16.89 8.13
N ASP A 301 14.33 16.64 6.88
CA ASP A 301 14.90 15.36 6.45
C ASP A 301 16.38 15.20 6.81
N ARG A 302 17.18 16.27 6.67
CA ARG A 302 18.64 16.23 6.85
C ARG A 302 19.19 17.33 7.76
N GLY A 303 18.35 18.22 8.26
CA GLY A 303 18.80 19.34 9.12
C GLY A 303 19.42 20.52 8.36
N THR A 304 19.30 20.55 7.03
CA THR A 304 20.01 21.49 6.14
C THR A 304 19.06 22.12 5.11
N TYR A 305 19.57 22.66 4.00
CA TYR A 305 18.79 23.37 2.97
C TYR A 305 18.83 22.64 1.62
N ALA A 306 17.94 23.02 0.71
CA ALA A 306 17.89 22.45 -0.63
C ALA A 306 18.97 23.08 -1.52
N CYS A 307 19.73 22.24 -2.21
CA CYS A 307 20.81 22.70 -3.09
C CYS A 307 20.30 23.28 -4.41
N PHE A 308 19.21 22.72 -4.93
CA PHE A 308 18.62 23.11 -6.21
C PHE A 308 17.16 23.48 -6.00
N LYS A 309 16.63 24.33 -6.89
CA LYS A 309 15.24 24.85 -6.86
C LYS A 309 14.63 24.90 -8.26
N ASP A 310 15.14 24.05 -9.15
CA ASP A 310 14.71 23.89 -10.54
C ASP A 310 13.99 22.54 -10.74
N GLU A 311 13.71 22.17 -11.98
CA GLU A 311 12.94 20.97 -12.32
C GLU A 311 13.45 19.65 -11.72
N ARG A 312 14.76 19.55 -11.43
CA ARG A 312 15.40 18.34 -10.90
C ARG A 312 14.77 17.91 -9.57
N VAL A 313 14.35 18.90 -8.77
CA VAL A 313 13.80 18.65 -7.43
C VAL A 313 12.52 17.82 -7.45
N CYS A 314 11.77 17.88 -8.55
CA CYS A 314 10.49 17.20 -8.65
C CYS A 314 10.64 15.68 -8.68
N ALA A 315 11.69 15.16 -9.30
CA ALA A 315 12.01 13.74 -9.26
C ALA A 315 12.96 13.38 -8.12
N GLN A 316 13.85 14.30 -7.73
CA GLN A 316 14.85 14.05 -6.69
C GLN A 316 15.26 15.35 -5.99
N LEU A 317 14.90 15.51 -4.71
CA LEU A 317 15.37 16.63 -3.90
C LEU A 317 16.81 16.35 -3.45
N PHE A 318 17.66 17.36 -3.61
CA PHE A 318 19.04 17.33 -3.15
C PHE A 318 19.17 18.24 -1.93
N CYS A 319 19.54 17.66 -0.80
CA CYS A 319 19.79 18.40 0.43
C CYS A 319 21.30 18.51 0.66
N PHE A 320 21.74 19.67 1.12
CA PHE A 320 23.15 19.83 1.52
C PHE A 320 23.43 18.90 2.71
N ASP A 321 24.57 18.23 2.74
CA ASP A 321 25.00 17.45 3.90
C ASP A 321 26.23 18.12 4.52
N ALA A 322 26.06 18.63 5.73
CA ALA A 322 27.13 19.34 6.43
C ALA A 322 28.30 18.42 6.82
N GLN A 323 28.08 17.10 6.95
CA GLN A 323 29.13 16.16 7.31
C GLN A 323 30.08 15.90 6.14
N THR A 324 29.53 15.77 4.94
CA THR A 324 30.30 15.46 3.73
C THR A 324 30.65 16.71 2.91
N GLY A 325 29.93 17.81 3.10
CA GLY A 325 30.07 19.05 2.33
C GLY A 325 29.45 18.97 0.92
N TYR A 326 28.72 17.89 0.60
CA TYR A 326 28.14 17.66 -0.72
C TYR A 326 26.61 17.72 -0.69
N CYS A 327 26.02 17.93 -1.87
CA CYS A 327 24.58 17.80 -2.07
C CYS A 327 24.23 16.33 -2.29
N VAL A 328 23.49 15.75 -1.35
CA VAL A 328 23.07 14.36 -1.42
C VAL A 328 21.62 14.28 -1.89
N ALA A 329 21.37 13.38 -2.83
CA ALA A 329 20.02 13.04 -3.20
C ALA A 329 19.30 12.35 -2.04
N TYR A 330 18.04 12.69 -1.84
CA TYR A 330 17.20 12.04 -0.84
C TYR A 330 15.89 11.55 -1.47
N ARG A 331 14.74 12.10 -1.08
CA ARG A 331 13.42 11.79 -1.65
C ARG A 331 13.00 12.88 -2.64
N PRO A 332 12.03 12.63 -3.53
CA PRO A 332 11.51 13.67 -4.40
C PRO A 332 10.90 14.82 -3.60
N ALA A 333 10.91 16.04 -4.14
CA ALA A 333 10.21 17.16 -3.52
C ALA A 333 8.70 16.87 -3.46
N ALA A 334 8.08 17.32 -2.36
CA ALA A 334 6.67 17.08 -2.14
C ALA A 334 5.80 17.77 -3.21
N GLU A 335 4.70 17.13 -3.62
CA GLU A 335 3.78 17.63 -4.66
C GLU A 335 3.34 19.07 -4.40
N GLY A 336 3.38 19.93 -5.42
CA GLY A 336 3.09 21.36 -5.30
C GLY A 336 4.26 22.24 -4.87
N SER A 337 5.45 21.68 -4.65
CA SER A 337 6.66 22.48 -4.38
C SER A 337 7.04 23.34 -5.58
N THR A 338 7.45 24.59 -5.35
CA THR A 338 7.94 25.47 -6.43
C THR A 338 9.23 24.93 -7.03
N CYS A 339 9.28 24.79 -8.36
CA CYS A 339 10.44 24.32 -9.12
C CYS A 339 10.89 25.35 -10.20
N GLY A 340 10.31 26.55 -10.15
CA GLY A 340 10.59 27.65 -11.07
C GLY A 340 9.55 28.75 -10.92
N SER A 341 9.75 29.87 -11.63
CA SER A 341 8.79 30.97 -11.61
C SER A 341 7.46 30.55 -12.25
N GLY A 342 6.38 30.52 -11.47
CA GLY A 342 5.07 30.06 -11.92
C GLY A 342 4.98 28.56 -12.22
N LEU A 343 5.94 27.76 -11.74
CA LEU A 343 5.99 26.31 -11.95
C LEU A 343 6.00 25.55 -10.61
N THR A 344 5.34 24.40 -10.57
CA THR A 344 5.26 23.51 -9.41
C THR A 344 5.48 22.05 -9.80
N CYS A 345 6.01 21.27 -8.86
CA CYS A 345 6.18 19.83 -9.03
C CYS A 345 4.83 19.11 -9.04
N LEU A 346 4.59 18.35 -10.10
CA LEU A 346 3.47 17.42 -10.24
C LEU A 346 3.95 16.11 -10.88
N ASP A 347 3.75 14.98 -10.19
CA ASP A 347 4.09 13.63 -10.67
C ASP A 347 5.54 13.51 -11.21
N GLY A 348 6.49 14.04 -10.43
CA GLY A 348 7.91 14.01 -10.77
C GLY A 348 8.35 15.02 -11.82
N ARG A 349 7.47 15.92 -12.28
CA ARG A 349 7.76 16.90 -13.33
C ARG A 349 7.50 18.33 -12.88
N CYS A 350 8.28 19.28 -13.39
CA CYS A 350 8.02 20.69 -13.19
C CYS A 350 6.99 21.19 -14.20
N THR A 351 5.83 21.62 -13.72
CA THR A 351 4.67 21.97 -14.56
C THR A 351 4.14 23.35 -14.23
N PRO A 352 3.52 24.08 -15.18
CA PRO A 352 2.87 25.35 -14.87
C PRO A 352 1.84 25.23 -13.76
N VAL A 353 1.78 26.22 -12.87
CA VAL A 353 0.74 26.30 -11.85
C VAL A 353 -0.61 26.39 -12.55
N THR A 354 -1.37 25.30 -12.55
CA THR A 354 -2.76 25.34 -12.96
C THR A 354 -3.54 26.11 -11.90
N SER A 355 -4.11 27.25 -12.25
CA SER A 355 -4.97 28.05 -11.38
C SER A 355 -6.01 27.18 -10.67
N ASN A 356 -5.93 27.09 -9.34
CA ASN A 356 -6.84 26.49 -8.34
C ASN A 356 -8.20 25.93 -8.81
N VAL A 357 -8.20 24.94 -9.68
CA VAL A 357 -9.34 24.03 -9.88
C VAL A 357 -8.73 22.64 -10.04
N ILE A 358 -8.66 21.88 -8.95
CA ILE A 358 -8.69 20.42 -9.06
C ILE A 358 -9.89 20.13 -9.96
N PRO A 359 -9.74 19.47 -11.13
CA PRO A 359 -10.84 19.32 -12.06
C PRO A 359 -12.06 18.77 -11.32
N ALA A 360 -13.06 19.64 -11.12
CA ALA A 360 -14.39 19.20 -10.78
C ALA A 360 -14.80 18.29 -11.95
N TYR A 361 -15.21 17.07 -11.59
CA TYR A 361 -15.92 16.11 -12.41
C TYR A 361 -16.24 16.62 -13.84
N ARG A 362 -15.48 16.14 -14.84
CA ARG A 362 -16.08 15.96 -16.16
C ARG A 362 -16.97 14.71 -16.07
N SER A 363 -18.22 14.93 -15.71
CA SER A 363 -19.31 14.02 -16.05
C SER A 363 -19.35 13.92 -17.57
N TYR A 364 -18.83 12.83 -18.13
CA TYR A 364 -19.19 12.44 -19.48
C TYR A 364 -20.58 11.82 -19.41
N ASN A 365 -21.60 12.63 -19.69
CA ASN A 365 -22.81 12.14 -20.34
C ASN A 365 -22.47 11.97 -21.82
N GLY A 366 -22.77 10.78 -22.35
CA GLY A 366 -22.57 10.38 -23.74
C GLY A 366 -22.81 8.90 -23.85
#